data_AF-A0AA41V1W1-F1
#
_entry.id   AF-A0AA41V1W1-F1
#
_cell.length_a   1.000
_cell.length_b   1.000
_cell.length_c   1.000
_cell.angle_alpha   90.00
_cell.angle_beta   90.00
_cell.angle_gamma   90.00
#
_symmetry.space_group_name_H-M   'P 1'
#
loop_
_entity.id
_entity.type
_entity.pdbx_description
1 polymer ?
#
loop_
_entity_poly.entity_id
_entity_poly.type
_entity_poly.pdbx_seq_one_letter_code
_entity_poly.pdbx_strand_id
1 'polypeptide(L)'
;MAAVSSISPTFRLSSTKKPSSSSTTTIASCSFVNPTCTSSPSRRISLKSSPLHYSSLRHSLFSSTSSSSSAPPTKNKRMSVIMMSVDAGIGVMGTKLGMMTYFEPVGGKVVPVTVVGFREGNIVTQIKTEATDGYDAVQIGYRRVRDKKLKKPEMGHLNKIGAIPLRHLQEFRLTDIEGFEPNQKLVVEEIFKEGDLVDVSGTTIGKGFQGGIKRWNFKRGQMTHGSKSHRQLGSIGAGTTPGHVYKGKKMPGRMGGTKTKIRKLPIIKIDNDLRIIMIKGALPGKPGNLLRIAPAKIVGLNIPKN
;
A
#
# COMPACT_ATOMS: atom_id res chain seq x y z
N MET A 1 -40.70 -31.81 -42.22
CA MET A 1 -40.92 -33.17 -41.68
C MET A 1 -39.63 -33.58 -40.98
N ALA A 2 -39.49 -33.81 -39.68
CA ALA A 2 -40.34 -33.89 -38.47
C ALA A 2 -39.46 -33.31 -37.34
N ALA A 3 -39.89 -32.37 -36.49
CA ALA A 3 -40.88 -32.43 -35.42
C ALA A 3 -40.41 -33.18 -34.14
N VAL A 4 -40.47 -32.44 -33.01
CA VAL A 4 -40.61 -32.90 -31.60
C VAL A 4 -39.29 -33.40 -30.94
N SER A 5 -38.87 -33.04 -29.72
CA SER A 5 -39.53 -32.52 -28.51
C SER A 5 -38.54 -31.82 -27.57
N SER A 6 -39.02 -30.72 -27.00
CA SER A 6 -38.59 -30.07 -25.76
C SER A 6 -38.74 -30.97 -24.53
N ILE A 7 -37.72 -31.04 -23.66
CA ILE A 7 -37.85 -31.56 -22.29
C ILE A 7 -37.19 -30.57 -21.33
N SER A 8 -38.03 -29.81 -20.64
CA SER A 8 -37.72 -29.01 -19.46
C SER A 8 -38.09 -29.80 -18.21
N PRO A 9 -37.26 -29.80 -17.14
CA PRO A 9 -37.70 -30.24 -15.82
C PRO A 9 -38.01 -29.02 -14.95
N THR A 10 -39.29 -28.85 -14.64
CA THR A 10 -39.82 -27.96 -13.61
C THR A 10 -39.88 -28.67 -12.25
N PHE A 11 -39.59 -27.89 -11.19
CA PHE A 11 -40.04 -28.04 -9.80
C PHE A 11 -39.48 -29.16 -8.90
N ARG A 12 -38.74 -28.73 -7.85
CA ARG A 12 -39.18 -28.91 -6.45
C ARG A 12 -38.45 -27.93 -5.51
N LEU A 13 -39.17 -26.88 -5.09
CA LEU A 13 -38.83 -26.11 -3.89
C LEU A 13 -39.25 -26.94 -2.66
N SER A 14 -38.29 -27.32 -1.82
CA SER A 14 -38.58 -27.84 -0.48
C SER A 14 -38.64 -26.68 0.51
N SER A 15 -39.86 -26.31 0.88
CA SER A 15 -40.18 -25.40 1.98
C SER A 15 -39.86 -26.05 3.33
N THR A 16 -38.96 -25.46 4.12
CA THR A 16 -38.81 -25.79 5.55
C THR A 16 -39.24 -24.62 6.42
N LYS A 17 -40.45 -24.77 6.97
CA LYS A 17 -40.98 -24.29 8.26
C LYS A 17 -40.21 -23.19 9.02
N LYS A 18 -40.84 -22.01 9.11
CA LYS A 18 -40.83 -21.14 10.30
C LYS A 18 -41.54 -21.84 11.48
N PRO A 19 -41.16 -21.53 12.72
CA PRO A 19 -42.13 -21.41 13.80
C PRO A 19 -42.25 -19.94 14.25
N SER A 20 -43.50 -19.51 14.36
CA SER A 20 -43.96 -18.27 15.00
C SER A 20 -44.68 -18.62 16.30
N SER A 21 -44.30 -17.97 17.40
CA SER A 21 -45.13 -17.70 18.59
C SER A 21 -44.31 -16.81 19.53
N SER A 22 -44.53 -15.48 19.61
CA SER A 22 -45.53 -14.79 20.45
C SER A 22 -45.43 -15.11 21.93
N SER A 23 -44.81 -14.21 22.71
CA SER A 23 -45.20 -13.96 24.10
C SER A 23 -44.89 -12.50 24.46
N THR A 24 -45.97 -11.74 24.52
CA THR A 24 -46.10 -10.37 25.02
C THR A 24 -45.94 -10.37 26.53
N THR A 25 -45.02 -9.56 27.08
CA THR A 25 -45.12 -9.08 28.46
C THR A 25 -44.63 -7.64 28.53
N THR A 26 -45.60 -6.74 28.51
CA THR A 26 -45.56 -5.36 29.00
C THR A 26 -45.27 -5.37 30.51
N ILE A 27 -44.47 -4.43 31.04
CA ILE A 27 -44.73 -3.72 32.31
C ILE A 27 -43.69 -2.59 32.52
N ALA A 28 -44.27 -1.40 32.78
CA ALA A 28 -43.81 -0.27 33.59
C ALA A 28 -42.53 0.52 33.26
N SER A 29 -42.81 1.68 32.67
CA SER A 29 -42.20 2.98 32.98
C SER A 29 -42.06 3.27 34.48
N CYS A 30 -40.91 3.84 34.88
CA CYS A 30 -40.80 4.73 36.02
C CYS A 30 -39.79 5.86 35.72
N SER A 31 -40.34 7.07 35.63
CA SER A 31 -39.67 8.36 35.53
C SER A 31 -39.46 8.95 36.93
N PHE A 32 -38.25 9.39 37.27
CA PHE A 32 -37.97 10.32 38.38
C PHE A 32 -36.65 11.05 38.01
N VAL A 33 -36.70 12.26 37.45
CA VAL A 33 -36.70 13.60 38.11
C VAL A 33 -35.44 13.85 38.96
N ASN A 34 -34.63 14.82 38.50
CA ASN A 34 -33.45 15.41 39.16
C ASN A 34 -33.78 16.07 40.51
N PRO A 35 -32.77 16.32 41.35
CA PRO A 35 -32.43 17.72 41.54
C PRO A 35 -30.92 18.04 41.60
N THR A 36 -30.65 19.28 41.23
CA THR A 36 -29.44 20.10 41.29
C THR A 36 -28.84 20.22 42.69
N CYS A 37 -27.52 20.37 42.79
CA CYS A 37 -26.87 21.26 43.76
C CYS A 37 -25.46 21.68 43.30
N THR A 38 -25.24 22.99 43.37
CA THR A 38 -24.08 23.79 42.97
C THR A 38 -22.98 23.86 44.03
N SER A 39 -21.75 24.22 43.59
CA SER A 39 -20.74 25.11 44.22
C SER A 39 -19.32 24.53 44.47
N SER A 40 -18.44 24.66 43.46
CA SER A 40 -17.13 25.38 43.42
C SER A 40 -16.06 25.18 44.55
N PRO A 41 -14.80 25.70 44.42
CA PRO A 41 -13.62 24.90 44.09
C PRO A 41 -12.48 24.98 45.14
N SER A 42 -11.47 24.11 45.09
CA SER A 42 -10.20 24.37 45.78
C SER A 42 -8.94 23.80 45.11
N ARG A 43 -8.18 24.77 44.59
CA ARG A 43 -6.72 24.96 44.69
C ARG A 43 -5.76 23.90 44.10
N ARG A 44 -5.28 24.28 42.92
CA ARG A 44 -4.04 23.89 42.25
C ARG A 44 -2.83 24.41 43.06
N ILE A 45 -1.94 23.53 43.53
CA ILE A 45 -0.68 23.92 44.16
C ILE A 45 0.41 23.98 43.07
N SER A 46 0.95 25.19 42.88
CA SER A 46 2.08 25.51 42.01
C SER A 46 3.28 25.79 42.91
N LEU A 47 4.32 24.96 42.85
CA LEU A 47 5.61 25.26 43.47
C LEU A 47 6.51 25.91 42.43
N LYS A 48 6.78 27.21 42.64
CA LYS A 48 7.88 27.96 42.03
C LYS A 48 9.04 27.93 43.02
N SER A 49 10.24 27.58 42.56
CA SER A 49 11.50 27.83 43.28
C SER A 49 12.43 28.65 42.38
N SER A 50 12.88 29.77 42.92
CA SER A 50 13.78 30.78 42.36
C SER A 50 15.24 30.30 42.27
N PRO A 51 16.09 30.93 41.43
CA PRO A 51 17.49 30.57 41.28
C PRO A 51 18.37 31.28 42.32
N LEU A 52 19.36 30.57 42.86
CA LEU A 52 20.41 31.16 43.69
C LEU A 52 21.65 31.45 42.83
N HIS A 53 22.10 32.70 42.91
CA HIS A 53 23.41 33.17 42.49
C HIS A 53 24.50 32.54 43.37
N TYR A 54 25.59 32.08 42.74
CA TYR A 54 26.89 31.92 43.42
C TYR A 54 27.99 32.48 42.53
N SER A 55 28.65 33.52 43.03
CA SER A 55 29.86 34.11 42.49
C SER A 55 31.07 33.54 43.21
N SER A 56 32.10 33.09 42.47
CA SER A 56 33.49 33.34 42.86
C SER A 56 34.47 32.93 41.76
N LEU A 57 35.35 33.88 41.45
CA LEU A 57 36.51 33.85 40.56
C LEU A 57 37.50 32.72 40.88
N ARG A 58 38.20 32.20 39.86
CA ARG A 58 39.68 32.28 39.74
C ARG A 58 40.20 31.73 38.41
N HIS A 59 41.29 32.33 37.98
CA HIS A 59 42.02 32.24 36.72
C HIS A 59 42.64 30.87 36.41
N SER A 60 42.84 30.56 35.13
CA SER A 60 44.17 30.27 34.58
C SER A 60 44.18 30.25 33.05
N LEU A 61 45.33 30.65 32.53
CA LEU A 61 45.65 30.94 31.15
C LEU A 61 45.76 29.64 30.33
N PHE A 62 45.10 29.57 29.18
CA PHE A 62 45.50 28.67 28.11
C PHE A 62 45.20 29.31 26.75
N SER A 63 46.22 29.96 26.19
CA SER A 63 46.25 30.35 24.79
C SER A 63 46.27 29.09 23.94
N SER A 64 45.17 28.80 23.24
CA SER A 64 45.13 27.77 22.20
C SER A 64 45.53 28.41 20.88
N THR A 65 46.68 28.01 20.38
CA THR A 65 47.15 28.26 19.03
C THR A 65 46.18 27.60 18.04
N SER A 66 45.55 28.39 17.19
CA SER A 66 44.72 27.93 16.08
C SER A 66 45.61 27.38 14.96
N SER A 67 45.92 26.08 15.01
CA SER A 67 46.47 25.37 13.87
C SER A 67 45.35 25.06 12.87
N SER A 68 45.38 25.74 11.74
CA SER A 68 44.53 25.49 10.58
C SER A 68 44.89 24.13 9.95
N SER A 69 44.19 23.08 10.37
CA SER A 69 44.22 21.80 9.65
C SER A 69 43.26 21.87 8.46
N SER A 70 43.82 21.97 7.26
CA SER A 70 43.09 21.88 6.01
C SER A 70 42.65 20.44 5.77
N ALA A 71 41.39 20.14 6.10
CA ALA A 71 40.77 18.88 5.72
C ALA A 71 40.69 18.77 4.18
N PRO A 72 41.02 17.61 3.58
CA PRO A 72 40.93 17.44 2.14
C PRO A 72 39.46 17.57 1.70
N PRO A 73 39.17 18.16 0.53
CA PRO A 73 37.81 18.32 0.05
C PRO A 73 37.16 16.95 -0.10
N THR A 74 36.19 16.66 0.76
CA THR A 74 35.33 15.49 0.63
C THR A 74 34.64 15.62 -0.71
N LYS A 75 34.93 14.70 -1.65
CA LYS A 75 34.23 14.61 -2.94
C LYS A 75 32.73 14.64 -2.64
N ASN A 76 32.08 15.74 -3.04
CA ASN A 76 30.64 15.89 -2.99
C ASN A 76 30.05 14.68 -3.71
N LYS A 77 29.58 13.68 -2.96
CA LYS A 77 28.63 12.71 -3.48
C LYS A 77 27.46 13.57 -3.92
N ARG A 78 27.31 13.78 -5.23
CA ARG A 78 26.04 14.22 -5.82
C ARG A 78 24.98 13.37 -5.14
N MET A 79 24.23 13.97 -4.23
CA MET A 79 23.03 13.38 -3.71
C MET A 79 22.16 13.28 -4.95
N SER A 80 22.12 12.10 -5.57
CA SER A 80 21.15 11.82 -6.60
C SER A 80 19.82 11.99 -5.91
N VAL A 81 19.15 13.11 -6.19
CA VAL A 81 17.76 13.30 -5.81
C VAL A 81 17.06 12.11 -6.43
N ILE A 82 16.61 11.16 -5.60
CA ILE A 82 15.84 10.01 -6.06
C ILE A 82 14.50 10.57 -6.48
N MET A 83 14.42 11.13 -7.68
CA MET A 83 13.17 11.57 -8.28
C MET A 83 12.29 10.33 -8.41
N MET A 84 11.08 10.42 -7.86
CA MET A 84 10.07 9.38 -8.06
C MET A 84 9.85 9.19 -9.56
N SER A 85 9.74 7.94 -10.01
CA SER A 85 9.57 7.61 -11.43
C SER A 85 8.25 8.18 -11.97
N VAL A 86 8.29 8.90 -13.08
CA VAL A 86 7.10 9.38 -13.83
C VAL A 86 6.26 8.18 -14.28
N ASP A 87 4.95 8.20 -14.01
CA ASP A 87 3.98 7.23 -14.50
C ASP A 87 3.47 7.61 -15.90
N ALA A 88 3.15 6.62 -16.73
CA ALA A 88 2.74 6.84 -18.12
C ALA A 88 1.30 7.40 -18.26
N GLY A 89 0.55 7.41 -17.16
CA GLY A 89 -0.84 7.84 -17.11
C GLY A 89 -1.41 7.66 -15.71
N ILE A 90 -2.62 8.14 -15.50
CA ILE A 90 -3.31 8.01 -14.22
C ILE A 90 -3.63 6.53 -13.95
N GLY A 91 -3.53 6.14 -12.69
CA GLY A 91 -3.90 4.79 -12.26
C GLY A 91 -4.95 4.83 -11.17
N VAL A 92 -5.43 3.65 -10.82
CA VAL A 92 -6.45 3.44 -9.77
C VAL A 92 -5.92 2.53 -8.69
N MET A 93 -6.57 2.57 -7.53
CA MET A 93 -6.35 1.59 -6.49
C MET A 93 -7.49 0.57 -6.47
N GLY A 94 -7.14 -0.67 -6.14
CA GLY A 94 -8.08 -1.79 -6.09
C GLY A 94 -7.73 -2.77 -4.99
N THR A 95 -8.61 -3.73 -4.74
CA THR A 95 -8.39 -4.80 -3.76
C THR A 95 -8.38 -6.15 -4.45
N LYS A 96 -7.32 -6.93 -4.24
CA LYS A 96 -7.25 -8.31 -4.75
C LYS A 96 -8.36 -9.13 -4.10
N LEU A 97 -9.25 -9.75 -4.88
CA LEU A 97 -10.32 -10.61 -4.33
C LEU A 97 -9.90 -12.08 -4.33
N GLY A 98 -9.26 -12.53 -5.40
CA GLY A 98 -8.94 -13.94 -5.57
C GLY A 98 -8.41 -14.23 -6.97
N MET A 99 -8.18 -15.50 -7.24
CA MET A 99 -7.75 -15.99 -8.53
C MET A 99 -8.74 -17.04 -8.99
N MET A 100 -9.11 -17.00 -10.26
CA MET A 100 -10.05 -17.94 -10.86
C MET A 100 -9.58 -18.28 -12.28
N THR A 101 -10.28 -19.21 -12.89
CA THR A 101 -10.07 -19.61 -14.27
C THR A 101 -11.10 -18.92 -15.15
N TYR A 102 -10.65 -18.33 -16.25
CA TYR A 102 -11.50 -17.77 -17.29
C TYR A 102 -11.38 -18.61 -18.56
N PHE A 103 -12.51 -18.92 -19.18
CA PHE A 103 -12.56 -19.61 -20.47
C PHE A 103 -12.79 -18.57 -21.55
N GLU A 104 -11.86 -18.45 -22.50
CA GLU A 104 -12.04 -17.58 -23.65
C GLU A 104 -13.21 -18.11 -24.50
N PRO A 105 -14.17 -17.25 -24.89
CA PRO A 105 -15.34 -17.69 -25.66
C PRO A 105 -14.93 -18.22 -27.04
N VAL A 106 -13.86 -17.66 -27.60
CA VAL A 106 -13.29 -18.09 -28.88
C VAL A 106 -12.16 -19.09 -28.59
N GLY A 107 -12.36 -20.34 -29.00
CA GLY A 107 -11.32 -21.38 -28.92
C GLY A 107 -11.19 -22.12 -27.59
N GLY A 108 -11.99 -21.79 -26.56
CA GLY A 108 -12.08 -22.56 -25.31
C GLY A 108 -10.80 -22.58 -24.48
N LYS A 109 -9.87 -21.67 -24.74
CA LYS A 109 -8.59 -21.62 -24.05
C LYS A 109 -8.78 -21.19 -22.60
N VAL A 110 -8.08 -21.89 -21.72
CA VAL A 110 -8.12 -21.67 -20.28
C VAL A 110 -7.08 -20.63 -19.87
N VAL A 111 -7.52 -19.52 -19.30
CA VAL A 111 -6.64 -18.43 -18.83
C VAL A 111 -6.76 -18.24 -17.32
N PRO A 112 -5.65 -18.32 -16.57
CA PRO A 112 -5.65 -17.99 -15.16
C PRO A 112 -5.76 -16.46 -14.97
N VAL A 113 -6.82 -16.01 -14.29
CA VAL A 113 -7.07 -14.59 -14.06
C VAL A 113 -7.15 -14.27 -12.56
N THR A 114 -6.57 -13.14 -12.16
CA THR A 114 -6.77 -12.57 -10.83
C THR A 114 -7.88 -11.52 -10.91
N VAL A 115 -8.86 -11.66 -10.03
CA VAL A 115 -9.97 -10.71 -9.90
C VAL A 115 -9.56 -9.60 -8.94
N VAL A 116 -9.66 -8.36 -9.41
CA VAL A 116 -9.49 -7.16 -8.60
C VAL A 116 -10.84 -6.46 -8.48
N GLY A 117 -11.29 -6.27 -7.24
CA GLY A 117 -12.52 -5.56 -6.95
C GLY A 117 -12.27 -4.13 -6.50
N PHE A 118 -13.19 -3.26 -6.89
CA PHE A 118 -13.16 -1.86 -6.52
C PHE A 118 -14.20 -1.58 -5.43
N ARG A 119 -13.78 -0.80 -4.43
CA ARG A 119 -14.67 -0.28 -3.38
C ARG A 119 -14.91 1.19 -3.62
N GLU A 120 -15.87 1.75 -2.89
CA GLU A 120 -16.09 3.20 -2.86
C GLU A 120 -14.79 3.94 -2.50
N GLY A 121 -14.38 4.85 -3.39
CA GLY A 121 -13.09 5.53 -3.39
C GLY A 121 -12.65 5.87 -4.83
N ASN A 122 -11.34 5.98 -5.02
CA ASN A 122 -10.68 6.47 -6.24
C ASN A 122 -11.12 7.91 -6.58
N ILE A 123 -10.99 8.79 -5.59
CA ILE A 123 -11.30 10.22 -5.71
C ILE A 123 -9.98 10.98 -5.70
N VAL A 124 -9.85 11.99 -6.55
CA VAL A 124 -8.70 12.90 -6.55
C VAL A 124 -8.74 13.76 -5.29
N THR A 125 -7.72 13.64 -4.45
CA THR A 125 -7.65 14.33 -3.15
C THR A 125 -6.69 15.50 -3.13
N GLN A 126 -5.72 15.57 -4.04
CA GLN A 126 -4.81 16.72 -4.11
C GLN A 126 -4.15 16.73 -5.49
N ILE A 127 -3.98 17.92 -6.04
CA ILE A 127 -3.19 18.15 -7.25
C ILE A 127 -1.95 18.91 -6.83
N LYS A 128 -0.79 18.42 -7.26
CA LYS A 128 0.53 19.00 -7.00
C LYS A 128 1.09 19.49 -8.31
N THR A 129 1.55 20.74 -8.32
CA THR A 129 2.10 21.39 -9.50
C THR A 129 3.58 21.70 -9.30
N GLU A 130 4.35 21.80 -10.38
CA GLU A 130 5.76 22.21 -10.35
C GLU A 130 6.00 23.50 -9.55
N ALA A 131 5.11 24.49 -9.68
CA ALA A 131 5.24 25.77 -8.97
C ALA A 131 5.10 25.65 -7.43
N THR A 132 4.34 24.67 -6.93
CA THR A 132 4.05 24.52 -5.49
C THR A 132 4.94 23.47 -4.84
N ASP A 133 5.07 22.30 -5.48
CA ASP A 133 5.71 21.10 -4.91
C ASP A 133 7.02 20.71 -5.63
N GLY A 134 7.36 21.36 -6.76
CA GLY A 134 8.55 21.05 -7.55
C GLY A 134 8.41 19.83 -8.46
N TYR A 135 7.20 19.28 -8.62
CA TYR A 135 6.87 18.23 -9.59
C TYR A 135 5.36 18.13 -9.78
N ASP A 136 4.99 17.53 -10.91
CA ASP A 136 3.61 17.31 -11.28
C ASP A 136 3.07 15.93 -10.83
N ALA A 137 2.03 15.93 -10.01
CA ALA A 137 1.38 14.70 -9.54
C ALA A 137 -0.08 14.88 -9.12
N VAL A 138 -0.84 13.80 -9.26
CA VAL A 138 -2.21 13.68 -8.78
C VAL A 138 -2.26 12.68 -7.63
N GLN A 139 -2.78 13.11 -6.48
CA GLN A 139 -3.04 12.26 -5.33
C GLN A 139 -4.46 11.70 -5.40
N ILE A 140 -4.58 10.40 -5.20
CA ILE A 140 -5.84 9.65 -5.26
C ILE A 140 -6.06 8.97 -3.92
N GLY A 141 -7.29 9.04 -3.42
CA GLY A 141 -7.73 8.36 -2.21
C GLY A 141 -8.59 7.12 -2.49
N TYR A 142 -8.39 6.06 -1.71
CA TYR A 142 -9.11 4.80 -1.84
C TYR A 142 -9.55 4.22 -0.49
N ARG A 143 -10.65 3.46 -0.56
CA ARG A 143 -11.32 2.76 0.54
C ARG A 143 -11.92 3.71 1.57
N ARG A 144 -13.23 3.92 1.47
CA ARG A 144 -14.02 4.62 2.49
C ARG A 144 -13.89 3.98 3.87
N VAL A 145 -13.79 4.82 4.90
CA VAL A 145 -13.74 4.42 6.31
C VAL A 145 -14.64 5.34 7.14
N ARG A 146 -15.15 4.85 8.28
CA ARG A 146 -15.85 5.70 9.26
C ARG A 146 -14.93 6.79 9.82
N ASP A 147 -15.43 8.01 9.95
CA ASP A 147 -14.69 9.22 10.39
C ASP A 147 -13.84 8.99 11.64
N LYS A 148 -14.40 8.30 12.64
CA LYS A 148 -13.73 8.01 13.92
C LYS A 148 -12.41 7.22 13.80
N LYS A 149 -12.17 6.55 12.67
CA LYS A 149 -10.96 5.75 12.45
C LYS A 149 -9.82 6.56 11.82
N LEU A 150 -10.09 7.75 11.28
CA LEU A 150 -9.09 8.64 10.72
C LEU A 150 -8.55 9.57 11.80
N LYS A 151 -7.29 9.97 11.67
CA LYS A 151 -6.69 10.97 12.56
C LYS A 151 -7.17 12.36 12.15
N LYS A 152 -7.26 13.29 13.11
CA LYS A 152 -7.64 14.70 12.87
C LYS A 152 -6.89 15.38 11.69
N PRO A 153 -5.56 15.26 11.52
CA PRO A 153 -4.87 15.86 10.37
C PRO A 153 -5.28 15.24 9.02
N GLU A 154 -5.47 13.92 8.96
CA GLU A 154 -5.93 13.23 7.74
C GLU A 154 -7.35 13.66 7.37
N MET A 155 -8.21 13.82 8.39
CA MET A 155 -9.57 14.30 8.21
C MET A 155 -9.60 15.77 7.74
N GLY A 156 -8.78 16.65 8.32
CA GLY A 156 -8.65 18.04 7.87
C GLY A 156 -8.19 18.15 6.41
N HIS A 157 -7.26 17.30 6.00
CA HIS A 157 -6.80 17.22 4.61
C HIS A 157 -7.95 16.88 3.64
N LEU A 158 -8.74 15.84 3.94
CA LEU A 158 -9.86 15.43 3.10
C LEU A 158 -11.02 16.44 3.12
N ASN A 159 -11.29 17.05 4.28
CA ASN A 159 -12.35 18.04 4.44
C ASN A 159 -12.09 19.32 3.65
N LYS A 160 -10.82 19.69 3.41
CA LYS A 160 -10.46 20.86 2.59
C LYS A 160 -11.09 20.82 1.20
N ILE A 161 -11.29 19.62 0.66
CA ILE A 161 -11.81 19.36 -0.68
C ILE A 161 -13.23 18.78 -0.64
N GLY A 162 -13.81 18.63 0.55
CA GLY A 162 -15.12 18.00 0.73
C GLY A 162 -15.15 16.51 0.37
N ALA A 163 -13.99 15.85 0.40
CA ALA A 163 -13.87 14.43 0.07
C ALA A 163 -14.36 13.54 1.22
N ILE A 164 -14.88 12.37 0.87
CA ILE A 164 -15.29 11.33 1.82
C ILE A 164 -14.05 10.86 2.63
N PRO A 165 -14.19 10.42 3.89
CA PRO A 165 -13.11 9.79 4.66
C PRO A 165 -12.52 8.55 3.95
N LEU A 166 -11.26 8.64 3.50
CA LEU A 166 -10.54 7.59 2.75
C LEU A 166 -9.31 7.09 3.53
N ARG A 167 -9.01 5.79 3.45
CA ARG A 167 -7.91 5.16 4.22
C ARG A 167 -6.54 5.32 3.58
N HIS A 168 -6.49 5.16 2.26
CA HIS A 168 -5.24 5.01 1.53
C HIS A 168 -5.12 6.17 0.55
N LEU A 169 -4.02 6.90 0.63
CA LEU A 169 -3.66 7.97 -0.30
C LEU A 169 -2.43 7.52 -1.08
N GLN A 170 -2.47 7.62 -2.41
CA GLN A 170 -1.32 7.36 -3.27
C GLN A 170 -1.23 8.40 -4.37
N GLU A 171 -0.01 8.76 -4.72
CA GLU A 171 0.26 9.73 -5.78
C GLU A 171 0.60 9.01 -7.08
N PHE A 172 0.22 9.63 -8.19
CA PHE A 172 0.63 9.27 -9.55
C PHE A 172 1.31 10.48 -10.14
N ARG A 173 2.59 10.31 -10.46
CA ARG A 173 3.40 11.38 -11.04
C ARG A 173 3.17 11.38 -12.54
N LEU A 174 2.78 12.51 -13.10
CA LEU A 174 2.46 12.65 -14.53
C LEU A 174 3.41 13.68 -15.15
N THR A 175 3.42 13.73 -16.49
CA THR A 175 4.08 14.82 -17.23
C THR A 175 3.14 16.01 -17.37
N ASP A 176 1.87 15.75 -17.66
CA ASP A 176 0.83 16.77 -17.79
C ASP A 176 -0.32 16.46 -16.82
N ILE A 177 -0.85 17.49 -16.16
CA ILE A 177 -1.94 17.37 -15.16
C ILE A 177 -3.23 18.07 -15.64
N GLU A 178 -3.24 18.57 -16.86
CA GLU A 178 -4.41 19.27 -17.40
C GLU A 178 -5.63 18.33 -17.43
N GLY A 179 -6.77 18.82 -16.92
CA GLY A 179 -8.03 18.08 -16.90
C GLY A 179 -8.35 17.30 -15.62
N PHE A 180 -7.53 17.41 -14.57
CA PHE A 180 -7.87 16.87 -13.25
C PHE A 180 -8.38 17.97 -12.33
N GLU A 181 -9.47 17.68 -11.61
CA GLU A 181 -10.02 18.56 -10.57
C GLU A 181 -9.98 17.89 -9.20
N PRO A 182 -9.77 18.65 -8.11
CA PRO A 182 -9.92 18.11 -6.77
C PRO A 182 -11.37 17.65 -6.56
N ASN A 183 -11.55 16.52 -5.87
CA ASN A 183 -12.84 15.84 -5.68
C ASN A 183 -13.42 15.14 -6.94
N GLN A 184 -12.70 15.10 -8.04
CA GLN A 184 -13.10 14.31 -9.21
C GLN A 184 -13.04 12.81 -8.89
N LYS A 185 -14.09 12.08 -9.26
CA LYS A 185 -14.14 10.62 -9.13
C LYS A 185 -13.59 9.96 -10.38
N LEU A 186 -12.67 9.02 -10.20
CA LEU A 186 -12.07 8.27 -11.30
C LEU A 186 -12.84 6.97 -11.54
N VAL A 187 -13.49 6.88 -12.69
CA VAL A 187 -14.20 5.68 -13.13
C VAL A 187 -13.20 4.74 -13.81
N VAL A 188 -13.25 3.48 -13.43
CA VAL A 188 -12.29 2.46 -13.87
C VAL A 188 -12.40 2.19 -15.38
N GLU A 189 -13.63 2.24 -15.91
CA GLU A 189 -13.98 1.97 -17.31
C GLU A 189 -13.46 3.03 -18.27
N GLU A 190 -13.36 4.27 -17.82
CA GLU A 190 -12.83 5.38 -18.63
C GLU A 190 -11.31 5.29 -18.77
N ILE A 191 -10.64 4.70 -17.78
CA ILE A 191 -9.17 4.64 -17.71
C ILE A 191 -8.63 3.37 -18.37
N PHE A 192 -9.33 2.25 -18.24
CA PHE A 192 -8.86 0.96 -18.74
C PHE A 192 -9.88 0.32 -19.69
N LYS A 193 -9.36 -0.22 -20.80
CA LYS A 193 -10.12 -1.00 -21.77
C LYS A 193 -9.66 -2.45 -21.77
N GLU A 194 -10.48 -3.33 -22.33
CA GLU A 194 -10.12 -4.73 -22.51
C GLU A 194 -8.93 -4.85 -23.49
N GLY A 195 -7.97 -5.73 -23.16
CA GLY A 195 -6.73 -5.88 -23.92
C GLY A 195 -5.59 -4.92 -23.52
N ASP A 196 -5.87 -3.88 -22.72
CA ASP A 196 -4.84 -2.94 -22.28
C ASP A 196 -3.78 -3.61 -21.40
N LEU A 197 -2.55 -3.12 -21.52
CA LEU A 197 -1.42 -3.54 -20.70
C LEU A 197 -1.32 -2.67 -19.45
N VAL A 198 -1.31 -3.32 -18.29
CA VAL A 198 -1.20 -2.65 -16.99
C VAL A 198 0.00 -3.12 -16.17
N ASP A 199 0.50 -2.20 -15.36
CA ASP A 199 1.50 -2.45 -14.33
C ASP A 199 0.81 -2.47 -12.96
N VAL A 200 0.85 -3.62 -12.29
CA VAL A 200 0.23 -3.79 -10.97
C VAL A 200 1.28 -3.79 -9.88
N SER A 201 1.15 -2.87 -8.93
CA SER A 201 2.00 -2.81 -7.75
C SER A 201 1.23 -3.13 -6.47
N GLY A 202 1.85 -3.89 -5.58
CA GLY A 202 1.27 -4.21 -4.27
C GLY A 202 2.32 -4.75 -3.32
N THR A 203 1.91 -5.00 -2.08
CA THR A 203 2.78 -5.61 -1.07
C THR A 203 2.83 -7.12 -1.24
N THR A 204 4.03 -7.68 -1.21
CA THR A 204 4.23 -9.14 -1.30
C THR A 204 3.93 -9.83 0.02
N ILE A 205 3.69 -11.14 -0.04
CA ILE A 205 3.50 -11.96 1.15
C ILE A 205 4.79 -11.95 1.97
N GLY A 206 4.71 -11.55 3.24
CA GLY A 206 5.81 -11.64 4.18
C GLY A 206 6.10 -13.09 4.53
N LYS A 207 7.35 -13.52 4.36
CA LYS A 207 7.82 -14.87 4.72
C LYS A 207 8.59 -14.88 6.04
N GLY A 208 8.74 -13.75 6.73
CA GLY A 208 9.55 -13.65 7.96
C GLY A 208 11.06 -13.69 7.70
N PHE A 209 11.85 -14.07 8.71
CA PHE A 209 13.30 -14.26 8.57
C PHE A 209 13.59 -15.56 7.83
N GLN A 210 14.25 -15.48 6.68
CA GLN A 210 14.51 -16.62 5.80
C GLN A 210 16.01 -16.86 5.61
N GLY A 211 16.39 -18.14 5.53
CA GLY A 211 17.77 -18.58 5.29
C GLY A 211 18.26 -18.29 3.86
N GLY A 212 19.57 -18.48 3.63
CA GLY A 212 20.21 -18.20 2.34
C GLY A 212 19.61 -18.97 1.16
N ILE A 213 19.26 -20.24 1.36
CA ILE A 213 18.64 -21.08 0.33
C ILE A 213 17.31 -20.48 -0.15
N LYS A 214 16.38 -20.15 0.75
CA LYS A 214 15.04 -19.69 0.36
C LYS A 214 15.03 -18.22 -0.10
N ARG A 215 15.92 -17.39 0.45
CA ARG A 215 15.98 -15.95 0.12
C ARG A 215 16.74 -15.68 -1.18
N TRP A 216 17.85 -16.39 -1.40
CA TRP A 216 18.80 -16.13 -2.48
C TRP A 216 19.00 -17.31 -3.44
N ASN A 217 18.23 -18.39 -3.28
CA ASN A 217 18.31 -19.61 -4.08
C ASN A 217 19.71 -20.25 -4.05
N PHE A 218 20.40 -20.18 -2.92
CA PHE A 218 21.67 -20.89 -2.74
C PHE A 218 21.48 -22.41 -2.85
N LYS A 219 22.48 -23.09 -3.42
CA LYS A 219 22.53 -24.55 -3.44
C LYS A 219 22.65 -25.09 -2.02
N ARG A 220 22.20 -26.33 -1.84
CA ARG A 220 22.31 -27.09 -0.60
C ARG A 220 23.56 -27.98 -0.67
N GLY A 221 24.21 -28.22 0.46
CA GLY A 221 25.30 -29.19 0.56
C GLY A 221 24.82 -30.64 0.44
N GLN A 222 25.77 -31.57 0.34
CA GLN A 222 25.49 -33.02 0.33
C GLN A 222 24.79 -33.45 1.63
N MET A 223 23.90 -34.43 1.52
CA MET A 223 23.11 -34.95 2.65
C MET A 223 23.72 -36.20 3.29
N THR A 224 24.57 -36.91 2.57
CA THR A 224 25.23 -38.15 2.99
C THR A 224 26.75 -37.97 2.96
N HIS A 225 27.50 -39.07 3.12
CA HIS A 225 28.97 -39.12 3.07
C HIS A 225 29.67 -38.20 4.08
N GLY A 226 29.15 -38.11 5.30
CA GLY A 226 29.81 -37.42 6.42
C GLY A 226 29.78 -35.89 6.35
N SER A 227 29.02 -35.29 5.43
CA SER A 227 28.89 -33.82 5.37
C SER A 227 28.20 -33.27 6.61
N LYS A 228 28.84 -32.29 7.27
CA LYS A 228 28.28 -31.57 8.43
C LYS A 228 27.48 -30.32 8.02
N SER A 229 27.56 -29.93 6.75
CA SER A 229 27.02 -28.67 6.23
C SER A 229 25.98 -28.94 5.16
N HIS A 230 24.71 -28.97 5.57
CA HIS A 230 23.62 -29.23 4.63
C HIS A 230 22.99 -27.93 4.10
N ARG A 231 22.54 -27.06 4.99
CA ARG A 231 21.77 -25.84 4.64
C ARG A 231 22.46 -24.54 5.04
N GLN A 232 23.73 -24.62 5.41
CA GLN A 232 24.53 -23.45 5.78
C GLN A 232 24.83 -22.60 4.54
N LEU A 233 25.38 -21.41 4.76
CA LEU A 233 25.69 -20.47 3.67
C LEU A 233 26.94 -20.85 2.87
N GLY A 234 27.87 -21.60 3.47
CA GLY A 234 29.24 -21.75 2.97
C GLY A 234 30.12 -20.56 3.37
N SER A 235 31.26 -20.39 2.70
CA SER A 235 32.18 -19.28 2.98
C SER A 235 31.56 -17.91 2.61
N ILE A 236 31.78 -16.93 3.49
CA ILE A 236 31.24 -15.56 3.36
C ILE A 236 32.25 -14.54 2.83
N GLY A 237 33.53 -14.91 2.70
CA GLY A 237 34.61 -14.05 2.24
C GLY A 237 35.85 -14.83 1.81
N ALA A 238 36.84 -14.10 1.30
CA ALA A 238 38.20 -14.64 1.17
C ALA A 238 38.89 -14.69 2.56
N GLY A 239 40.16 -15.10 2.59
CA GLY A 239 40.98 -15.14 3.81
C GLY A 239 41.61 -13.78 4.15
N THR A 240 42.95 -13.74 4.22
CA THR A 240 43.74 -12.60 4.72
C THR A 240 43.46 -11.27 3.99
N THR A 241 43.41 -11.29 2.66
CA THR A 241 43.05 -10.11 1.85
C THR A 241 41.71 -10.39 1.19
N PRO A 242 40.64 -9.59 1.41
CA PRO A 242 40.59 -8.24 1.98
C PRO A 242 40.38 -8.15 3.51
N GLY A 243 40.36 -9.27 4.24
CA GLY A 243 40.26 -9.27 5.72
C GLY A 243 38.90 -8.83 6.29
N HIS A 244 37.88 -8.64 5.45
CA HIS A 244 36.53 -8.27 5.86
C HIS A 244 35.48 -8.79 4.86
N VAL A 245 34.21 -8.81 5.27
CA VAL A 245 33.10 -9.22 4.41
C VAL A 245 32.62 -8.03 3.57
N TYR A 246 32.49 -8.22 2.26
CA TYR A 246 31.99 -7.19 1.36
C TYR A 246 30.57 -6.73 1.71
N LYS A 247 30.32 -5.42 1.59
CA LYS A 247 28.98 -4.82 1.75
C LYS A 247 28.03 -5.38 0.69
N GLY A 248 26.77 -5.63 1.08
CA GLY A 248 25.77 -6.21 0.19
C GLY A 248 25.93 -7.71 -0.08
N LYS A 249 26.84 -8.40 0.62
CA LYS A 249 26.94 -9.87 0.57
C LYS A 249 25.59 -10.49 0.92
N LYS A 250 25.12 -11.40 0.05
CA LYS A 250 23.84 -12.11 0.21
C LYS A 250 23.84 -12.96 1.48
N MET A 251 23.05 -12.54 2.46
CA MET A 251 22.94 -13.16 3.79
C MET A 251 21.47 -13.43 4.18
N PRO A 252 21.20 -14.33 5.13
CA PRO A 252 19.83 -14.57 5.62
C PRO A 252 19.20 -13.27 6.16
N GLY A 253 17.87 -13.23 6.18
CA GLY A 253 17.15 -12.05 6.66
C GLY A 253 15.69 -12.03 6.24
N ARG A 254 15.00 -10.93 6.56
CA ARG A 254 13.58 -10.76 6.23
C ARG A 254 13.34 -10.87 4.73
N MET A 255 12.38 -11.70 4.34
CA MET A 255 11.97 -11.90 2.95
C MET A 255 10.48 -11.59 2.76
N GLY A 256 10.15 -10.87 1.69
CA GLY A 256 8.78 -10.47 1.37
C GLY A 256 8.25 -9.35 2.28
N GLY A 257 6.96 -9.02 2.13
CA GLY A 257 6.35 -7.88 2.83
C GLY A 257 6.80 -6.53 2.26
N THR A 258 7.40 -6.53 1.07
CA THR A 258 7.89 -5.34 0.37
C THR A 258 6.99 -5.02 -0.83
N LYS A 259 7.03 -3.77 -1.29
CA LYS A 259 6.33 -3.35 -2.51
C LYS A 259 7.01 -3.98 -3.73
N THR A 260 6.22 -4.59 -4.61
CA THR A 260 6.68 -5.14 -5.88
C THR A 260 5.73 -4.67 -6.97
N LYS A 261 6.24 -4.57 -8.19
CA LYS A 261 5.45 -4.25 -9.39
C LYS A 261 5.62 -5.37 -10.40
N ILE A 262 4.51 -5.95 -10.84
CA ILE A 262 4.45 -6.89 -11.95
C ILE A 262 4.02 -6.08 -13.17
N ARG A 263 4.77 -6.21 -14.27
CA ARG A 263 4.66 -5.33 -15.43
C ARG A 263 3.96 -6.03 -16.59
N LYS A 264 3.35 -5.23 -17.48
CA LYS A 264 2.78 -5.68 -18.76
C LYS A 264 1.77 -6.84 -18.62
N LEU A 265 0.85 -6.73 -17.67
CA LEU A 265 -0.24 -7.69 -17.54
C LEU A 265 -1.43 -7.25 -18.40
N PRO A 266 -1.97 -8.11 -19.28
CA PRO A 266 -3.15 -7.76 -20.06
C PRO A 266 -4.42 -7.86 -19.21
N ILE A 267 -5.33 -6.92 -19.43
CA ILE A 267 -6.71 -6.98 -18.96
C ILE A 267 -7.50 -7.91 -19.88
N ILE A 268 -8.18 -8.89 -19.30
CA ILE A 268 -8.97 -9.87 -20.05
C ILE A 268 -10.41 -9.39 -20.21
N LYS A 269 -11.01 -8.92 -19.12
CA LYS A 269 -12.41 -8.52 -19.08
C LYS A 269 -12.64 -7.47 -17.99
N ILE A 270 -13.57 -6.57 -18.23
CA ILE A 270 -14.06 -5.59 -17.24
C ILE A 270 -15.56 -5.82 -17.03
N ASP A 271 -15.98 -6.03 -15.79
CA ASP A 271 -17.40 -6.18 -15.44
C ASP A 271 -17.86 -5.00 -14.58
N ASN A 272 -18.76 -4.19 -15.15
CA ASN A 272 -19.21 -2.92 -14.57
C ASN A 272 -20.23 -3.13 -13.46
N ASP A 273 -21.12 -4.11 -13.62
CA ASP A 273 -22.17 -4.45 -12.65
C ASP A 273 -21.57 -4.80 -11.29
N LEU A 274 -20.50 -5.61 -11.31
CA LEU A 274 -19.79 -6.06 -10.11
C LEU A 274 -18.63 -5.14 -9.73
N ARG A 275 -18.27 -4.17 -10.59
CA ARG A 275 -17.12 -3.27 -10.44
C ARG A 275 -15.83 -4.05 -10.19
N ILE A 276 -15.53 -4.98 -11.08
CA ILE A 276 -14.32 -5.81 -11.04
C ILE A 276 -13.54 -5.75 -12.36
N ILE A 277 -12.23 -5.91 -12.26
CA ILE A 277 -11.36 -6.16 -13.42
C ILE A 277 -10.75 -7.56 -13.28
N MET A 278 -10.73 -8.30 -14.39
CA MET A 278 -10.01 -9.56 -14.52
C MET A 278 -8.67 -9.34 -15.23
N ILE A 279 -7.58 -9.53 -14.49
CA ILE A 279 -6.21 -9.36 -15.01
C ILE A 279 -5.58 -10.74 -15.17
N LYS A 280 -4.93 -10.99 -16.31
CA LYS A 280 -4.22 -12.26 -16.54
C LYS A 280 -3.06 -12.44 -15.56
N GLY A 281 -2.93 -13.66 -15.04
CA GLY A 281 -1.79 -14.07 -14.22
C GLY A 281 -1.91 -13.71 -12.73
N ALA A 282 -0.79 -13.79 -12.03
CA ALA A 282 -0.73 -13.64 -10.58
C ALA A 282 -0.41 -12.20 -10.15
N LEU A 283 -1.13 -11.69 -9.15
CA LEU A 283 -0.87 -10.38 -8.53
C LEU A 283 -0.22 -10.52 -7.13
N PRO A 284 0.55 -9.54 -6.65
CA PRO A 284 1.22 -9.63 -5.36
C PRO A 284 0.25 -9.63 -4.17
N GLY A 285 0.56 -10.44 -3.16
CA GLY A 285 -0.21 -10.52 -1.91
C GLY A 285 -1.37 -11.51 -1.95
N LYS A 286 -2.03 -11.66 -0.80
CA LYS A 286 -3.24 -12.47 -0.60
C LYS A 286 -4.50 -11.66 -0.93
N PRO A 287 -5.68 -12.28 -1.04
CA PRO A 287 -6.95 -11.58 -1.05
C PRO A 287 -7.07 -10.53 0.07
N GLY A 288 -7.70 -9.39 -0.23
CA GLY A 288 -7.81 -8.24 0.67
C GLY A 288 -6.66 -7.25 0.58
N ASN A 289 -5.61 -7.55 -0.19
CA ASN A 289 -4.46 -6.65 -0.34
C ASN A 289 -4.77 -5.43 -1.22
N LEU A 290 -4.18 -4.29 -0.88
CA LEU A 290 -4.24 -3.06 -1.69
C LEU A 290 -3.31 -3.19 -2.89
N LEU A 291 -3.85 -2.92 -4.07
CA LEU A 291 -3.13 -2.88 -5.34
C LEU A 291 -3.22 -1.48 -5.94
N ARG A 292 -2.12 -1.04 -6.56
CA ARG A 292 -2.00 0.13 -7.41
C ARG A 292 -1.91 -0.36 -8.85
N ILE A 293 -2.87 0.01 -9.69
CA ILE A 293 -2.94 -0.40 -11.09
C ILE A 293 -2.73 0.86 -11.92
N ALA A 294 -1.71 0.86 -12.78
CA ALA A 294 -1.42 1.96 -13.68
C ALA A 294 -1.26 1.42 -15.11
N PRO A 295 -1.47 2.24 -16.14
CA PRO A 295 -1.06 1.91 -17.51
C PRO A 295 0.40 1.46 -17.56
N ALA A 296 0.70 0.49 -18.42
CA ALA A 296 2.03 -0.10 -18.48
C ALA A 296 3.09 0.94 -18.88
N LYS A 297 4.17 0.98 -18.08
CA LYS A 297 5.33 1.82 -18.38
C LYS A 297 6.19 1.16 -19.43
N ILE A 298 6.18 1.68 -20.66
CA ILE A 298 7.05 1.21 -21.75
C ILE A 298 8.08 2.29 -22.07
N VAL A 299 9.35 1.94 -21.88
CA VAL A 299 10.48 2.85 -22.10
C VAL A 299 10.59 3.16 -23.59
N GLY A 300 10.74 4.44 -23.93
CA GLY A 300 10.87 4.91 -25.31
C GLY A 300 9.55 5.17 -26.05
N LEU A 301 8.40 4.83 -25.46
CA LEU A 301 7.08 5.12 -26.02
C LEU A 301 6.31 6.13 -25.16
N ASN A 302 5.99 5.78 -23.91
CA ASN A 302 5.03 6.52 -23.09
C ASN A 302 5.67 7.28 -21.92
N ILE A 303 6.99 7.34 -21.88
CA ILE A 303 7.76 7.95 -20.78
C ILE A 303 8.89 8.76 -21.41
N PRO A 304 9.26 9.92 -20.84
CA PRO A 304 10.46 10.63 -21.24
C PRO A 304 11.68 9.70 -21.25
N LYS A 305 12.59 9.94 -22.19
CA LYS A 305 13.76 9.06 -22.38
C LYS A 305 14.65 8.98 -21.13
N ASN A 306 14.66 10.04 -20.32
CA ASN A 306 15.44 10.18 -19.09
C ASN A 306 14.56 10.70 -17.95
#